data_AF-A0A2A9MCE8-F1
#
_entry.id   AF-A0A2A9MCE8-F1
#
_cell.length_a   1.000
_cell.length_b   1.000
_cell.length_c   1.000
_cell.angle_alpha   90.00
_cell.angle_beta   90.00
_cell.angle_gamma   90.00
#
_symmetry.space_group_name_H-M   'P 1'
#
loop_
_entity.id
_entity.type
_entity.pdbx_description
1 polymer ?
#
loop_
_entity_poly.entity_id
_entity_poly.type
_entity_poly.pdbx_seq_one_letter_code
_entity_poly.pdbx_strand_id
1 'polypeptide(L)'
;MPVPRDAEGEEPGRPLYSSHVTAGSSASAARNPTERPRIPGTVLHPDEIHDRTRHRVEYFEAKQATHYEKKERDAIRTQIGKEIRDKCRAELDDYYDCMCERTFTFVACRSFAAAVQKCIKKYERPEVMDKRWQEIALEREALGLSRINRRQRKYYNKYISDVDGSGWLPRRKTETTGPGDQGA
;
A
#
# COMPACT_ATOMS: atom_id res chain seq x y z
N MET A 1 -44.31 -5.86 6.23
CA MET A 1 -44.89 -4.57 6.64
C MET A 1 -44.86 -4.49 8.16
N PRO A 2 -44.47 -3.36 8.78
CA PRO A 2 -43.35 -2.45 8.51
C PRO A 2 -42.40 -2.44 9.75
N VAL A 3 -41.47 -1.54 10.07
CA VAL A 3 -40.82 -0.35 9.46
C VAL A 3 -39.31 -0.44 9.82
N PRO A 4 -38.33 -0.06 8.99
CA PRO A 4 -36.95 0.17 9.46
C PRO A 4 -36.87 1.49 10.26
N ARG A 5 -35.92 1.59 11.20
CA ARG A 5 -35.70 2.82 11.98
C ARG A 5 -34.39 3.48 11.55
N ASP A 6 -34.50 4.43 10.64
CA ASP A 6 -33.47 5.45 10.44
C ASP A 6 -33.42 6.35 11.67
N ALA A 7 -32.20 6.73 12.07
CA ALA A 7 -31.95 7.80 13.03
C ALA A 7 -30.58 8.41 12.75
N GLU A 8 -30.59 9.55 12.07
CA GLU A 8 -29.57 10.59 12.16
C GLU A 8 -29.40 10.95 13.67
N GLY A 9 -28.25 11.36 14.21
CA GLY A 9 -27.03 11.89 13.63
C GLY A 9 -26.59 13.04 14.56
N GLU A 10 -25.30 13.12 14.94
CA GLU A 10 -24.77 14.32 15.63
C GLU A 10 -23.26 14.42 15.46
N GLU A 11 -22.79 15.44 14.72
CA GLU A 11 -21.36 15.78 14.58
C GLU A 11 -21.09 17.13 15.27
N PRO A 12 -20.39 17.16 16.42
CA PRO A 12 -20.12 18.41 17.11
C PRO A 12 -18.76 19.02 16.68
N GLY A 13 -18.78 20.25 16.17
CA GLY A 13 -17.58 21.11 16.22
C GLY A 13 -17.14 21.84 14.95
N ARG A 14 -18.02 22.62 14.30
CA ARG A 14 -17.59 23.73 13.42
C ARG A 14 -17.86 25.08 14.08
N PRO A 15 -16.83 25.86 14.46
CA PRO A 15 -16.98 27.27 14.79
C PRO A 15 -17.39 28.09 13.55
N LEU A 16 -18.37 28.97 13.73
CA LEU A 16 -18.82 29.92 12.72
C LEU A 16 -18.00 31.22 12.77
N TYR A 17 -17.74 31.76 11.58
CA TYR A 17 -17.54 33.19 11.27
C TYR A 17 -16.42 34.00 11.95
N SER A 18 -15.54 34.57 11.12
CA SER A 18 -15.36 36.03 11.13
C SER A 18 -15.01 36.53 9.73
N SER A 19 -15.85 37.39 9.17
CA SER A 19 -15.66 38.00 7.86
C SER A 19 -15.11 39.41 8.00
N HIS A 20 -13.81 39.59 7.74
CA HIS A 20 -13.27 40.91 7.46
C HIS A 20 -13.20 41.13 5.95
N VAL A 21 -14.19 41.84 5.43
CA VAL A 21 -14.19 42.38 4.08
C VAL A 21 -13.41 43.69 4.09
N THR A 22 -12.30 43.74 3.36
CA THR A 22 -11.66 45.00 2.95
C THR A 22 -11.53 45.02 1.43
N ALA A 23 -12.45 45.74 0.78
CA ALA A 23 -12.29 46.11 -0.61
C ALA A 23 -11.16 47.15 -0.73
N GLY A 24 -10.17 46.91 -1.61
CA GLY A 24 -8.90 47.63 -1.55
C GLY A 24 -8.03 47.56 -2.80
N SER A 25 -8.59 47.93 -3.95
CA SER A 25 -7.88 48.56 -5.08
C SER A 25 -6.81 47.82 -5.92
N SER A 26 -6.63 48.37 -7.12
CA SER A 26 -5.53 48.20 -8.08
C SER A 26 -5.35 46.83 -8.72
N ALA A 27 -5.87 46.72 -9.95
CA ALA A 27 -5.33 45.83 -10.95
C ALA A 27 -3.86 46.20 -11.25
N SER A 28 -2.97 45.22 -11.16
CA SER A 28 -1.60 45.30 -11.69
C SER A 28 -1.33 44.04 -12.50
N ALA A 29 -1.54 44.14 -13.81
CA ALA A 29 -1.24 43.07 -14.75
C ALA A 29 0.28 42.95 -14.97
N ALA A 30 0.97 42.27 -14.04
CA ALA A 30 2.37 41.89 -14.19
C ALA A 30 2.46 40.43 -14.68
N ARG A 31 2.33 40.23 -16.00
CA ARG A 31 2.64 38.94 -16.62
C ARG A 31 4.15 38.69 -16.55
N ASN A 32 4.56 37.68 -15.79
CA ASN A 32 5.44 36.58 -16.22
C ASN A 32 5.97 35.78 -15.01
N PRO A 33 5.26 34.75 -14.55
CA PRO A 33 5.94 33.62 -13.93
C PRO A 33 6.56 32.80 -15.05
N THR A 34 7.90 32.75 -15.12
CA THR A 34 8.64 31.78 -15.93
C THR A 34 8.01 30.41 -15.70
N GLU A 35 7.53 29.74 -16.75
CA GLU A 35 6.67 28.56 -16.62
C GLU A 35 7.50 27.36 -16.14
N ARG A 36 7.68 27.27 -14.81
CA ARG A 36 8.50 26.24 -14.17
C ARG A 36 7.86 24.87 -14.42
N PRO A 37 8.67 23.83 -14.72
CA PRO A 37 8.16 22.53 -15.12
C PRO A 37 7.27 21.91 -14.03
N ARG A 38 5.96 21.87 -14.29
CA ARG A 38 5.01 21.15 -13.44
C ARG A 38 5.26 19.66 -13.56
N ILE A 39 5.19 18.97 -12.43
CA ILE A 39 5.38 17.53 -12.37
C ILE A 39 4.11 16.82 -12.87
N PRO A 40 4.21 15.82 -13.76
CA PRO A 40 3.05 15.09 -14.26
C PRO A 40 2.21 14.49 -13.12
N GLY A 41 0.97 14.95 -13.00
CA GLY A 41 0.01 14.45 -12.00
C GLY A 41 0.04 15.15 -10.64
N THR A 42 0.81 16.24 -10.44
CA THR A 42 0.67 17.10 -9.25
C THR A 42 -0.09 18.38 -9.57
N VAL A 43 -0.98 18.80 -8.67
CA VAL A 43 -1.69 20.10 -8.77
C VAL A 43 -0.82 21.26 -8.27
N LEU A 44 0.18 20.94 -7.45
CA LEU A 44 1.10 21.89 -6.80
C LEU A 44 2.48 21.88 -7.49
N HIS A 45 3.18 23.00 -7.43
CA HIS A 45 4.56 23.11 -7.91
C HIS A 45 5.54 22.42 -6.92
N PRO A 46 6.61 21.73 -7.37
CA PRO A 46 7.58 21.07 -6.48
C PRO A 46 8.06 21.94 -5.31
N ASP A 47 8.42 23.21 -5.55
CA ASP A 47 8.88 24.13 -4.50
C ASP A 47 7.82 24.33 -3.38
N GLU A 48 6.55 24.49 -3.75
CA GLU A 48 5.44 24.63 -2.79
C GLU A 48 5.23 23.36 -1.98
N ILE A 49 5.47 22.20 -2.59
CA ILE A 49 5.42 20.91 -1.91
C ILE A 49 6.58 20.80 -0.93
N HIS A 50 7.79 21.21 -1.30
CA HIS A 50 8.96 21.25 -0.42
C HIS A 50 8.76 22.18 0.79
N ASP A 51 8.22 23.38 0.62
CA ASP A 51 7.96 24.30 1.74
C ASP A 51 6.87 23.77 2.69
N ARG A 52 5.81 23.14 2.14
CA ARG A 52 4.74 22.49 2.92
C ARG A 52 5.17 21.17 3.59
N THR A 53 6.27 20.56 3.14
CA THR A 53 6.79 19.30 3.70
C THR A 53 7.96 19.51 4.66
N ARG A 54 8.74 20.59 4.51
CA ARG A 54 9.94 20.89 5.32
C ARG A 54 9.72 20.81 6.83
N HIS A 55 8.55 21.22 7.31
CA HIS A 55 8.21 21.28 8.74
C HIS A 55 7.58 20.00 9.29
N ARG A 56 7.42 18.95 8.47
CA ARG A 56 6.80 17.71 8.90
C ARG A 56 7.78 16.85 9.68
N VAL A 57 7.26 16.20 10.72
CA VAL A 57 8.05 15.33 11.59
C VAL A 57 8.38 14.02 10.88
N GLU A 58 9.67 13.83 10.59
CA GLU A 58 10.24 12.72 9.83
C GLU A 58 9.73 11.33 10.24
N TYR A 59 9.64 11.07 11.55
CA TYR A 59 9.15 9.81 12.10
C TYR A 59 7.72 9.48 11.62
N PHE A 60 6.82 10.47 11.55
CA PHE A 60 5.45 10.23 11.10
C PHE A 60 5.39 9.98 9.60
N GLU A 61 6.22 10.63 8.78
CA GLU A 61 6.31 10.35 7.35
C GLU A 61 6.82 8.93 7.07
N ALA A 62 7.85 8.48 7.80
CA ALA A 62 8.38 7.12 7.73
C ALA A 62 7.39 6.06 8.25
N LYS A 63 6.63 6.37 9.32
CA LYS A 63 5.54 5.52 9.83
C LYS A 63 4.38 5.43 8.84
N GLN A 64 4.08 6.52 8.13
CA GLN A 64 3.06 6.53 7.09
C GLN A 64 3.50 5.68 5.88
N ALA A 65 4.75 5.85 5.44
CA ALA A 65 5.38 5.09 4.37
C ALA A 65 5.36 3.57 4.63
N THR A 66 5.80 3.13 5.81
CA THR A 66 5.79 1.70 6.19
C THR A 66 4.38 1.11 6.32
N HIS A 67 3.43 1.87 6.87
CA HIS A 67 2.02 1.46 6.92
C HIS A 67 1.39 1.31 5.53
N TYR A 68 1.77 2.17 4.58
CA TYR A 68 1.38 2.06 3.19
C TYR A 68 2.00 0.83 2.50
N GLU A 69 3.32 0.62 2.66
CA GLU A 69 3.99 -0.58 2.13
C GLU A 69 3.36 -1.87 2.67
N LYS A 70 3.02 -1.93 3.96
CA LYS A 70 2.29 -3.06 4.55
C LYS A 70 0.93 -3.27 3.87
N LYS A 71 0.16 -2.21 3.59
CA LYS A 71 -1.14 -2.31 2.92
C LYS A 71 -1.06 -2.85 1.48
N GLU A 72 0.01 -2.55 0.73
CA GLU A 72 0.23 -3.21 -0.57
C GLU A 72 0.64 -4.66 -0.39
N ARG A 73 1.57 -4.97 0.53
CA ARG A 73 2.00 -6.34 0.79
C ARG A 73 0.84 -7.25 1.21
N ASP A 74 -0.07 -6.75 2.05
CA ASP A 74 -1.26 -7.49 2.48
C ASP A 74 -2.28 -7.66 1.32
N ALA A 75 -2.37 -6.70 0.39
CA ALA A 75 -3.20 -6.82 -0.81
C ALA A 75 -2.64 -7.85 -1.82
N ILE A 76 -1.33 -7.83 -2.07
CA ILE A 76 -0.64 -8.81 -2.91
C ILE A 76 -0.74 -10.21 -2.30
N ARG A 77 -0.52 -10.36 -0.98
CA ARG A 77 -0.71 -11.64 -0.27
C ARG A 77 -2.14 -12.16 -0.41
N THR A 78 -3.15 -11.28 -0.32
CA THR A 78 -4.56 -11.67 -0.51
C THR A 78 -4.82 -12.21 -1.92
N GLN A 79 -4.24 -11.58 -2.95
CA GLN A 79 -4.36 -12.01 -4.34
C GLN A 79 -3.68 -13.37 -4.57
N ILE A 80 -2.40 -13.52 -4.19
CA ILE A 80 -1.67 -14.79 -4.32
C ILE A 80 -2.35 -15.90 -3.51
N GLY A 81 -2.82 -15.59 -2.30
CA GLY A 81 -3.58 -16.53 -1.48
C GLY A 81 -4.89 -16.97 -2.13
N LYS A 82 -5.53 -16.12 -2.95
CA LYS A 82 -6.68 -16.53 -3.77
C LYS A 82 -6.22 -17.45 -4.90
N GLU A 83 -5.19 -17.09 -5.66
CA GLU A 83 -4.65 -17.93 -6.75
C GLU A 83 -4.24 -19.33 -6.27
N ILE A 84 -3.63 -19.46 -5.08
CA ILE A 84 -3.26 -20.75 -4.49
C ILE A 84 -4.50 -21.52 -4.04
N ARG A 85 -5.49 -20.87 -3.41
CA ARG A 85 -6.76 -21.53 -3.03
C ARG A 85 -7.53 -22.04 -4.24
N ASP A 86 -7.59 -21.25 -5.33
CA ASP A 86 -8.27 -21.66 -6.56
C ASP A 86 -7.56 -22.85 -7.25
N LYS A 87 -6.23 -22.96 -7.13
CA LYS A 87 -5.43 -24.11 -7.63
C LYS A 87 -5.53 -25.37 -6.77
N CYS A 88 -5.57 -25.22 -5.45
CA CYS A 88 -5.67 -26.32 -4.47
C CYS A 88 -7.12 -26.56 -4.01
N ARG A 89 -8.10 -26.19 -4.83
CA ARG A 89 -9.50 -26.13 -4.43
C ARG A 89 -10.07 -27.50 -4.10
N ALA A 90 -9.75 -28.51 -4.92
CA ALA A 90 -10.19 -29.89 -4.67
C ALA A 90 -9.70 -30.41 -3.31
N GLU A 91 -8.41 -30.26 -2.98
CA GLU A 91 -7.89 -30.70 -1.68
C GLU A 91 -8.46 -29.88 -0.51
N LEU A 92 -8.78 -28.60 -0.72
CA LEU A 92 -9.38 -27.72 0.28
C LEU A 92 -10.84 -28.05 0.57
N ASP A 93 -11.62 -28.35 -0.47
CA ASP A 93 -13.04 -28.70 -0.35
C ASP A 93 -13.16 -30.07 0.39
N ASP A 94 -12.37 -31.09 0.01
CA ASP A 94 -12.26 -32.38 0.73
C ASP A 94 -11.93 -32.22 2.23
N TYR A 95 -11.01 -31.29 2.55
CA TYR A 95 -10.63 -30.98 3.94
C TYR A 95 -11.75 -30.26 4.69
N TYR A 96 -12.46 -29.33 4.02
CA TYR A 96 -13.55 -28.57 4.61
C TYR A 96 -14.75 -29.46 4.94
N ASP A 97 -15.15 -30.34 4.03
CA ASP A 97 -16.25 -31.29 4.23
C ASP A 97 -15.97 -32.19 5.45
N CYS A 98 -14.76 -32.76 5.55
CA CYS A 98 -14.35 -33.53 6.74
C CYS A 98 -14.42 -32.71 8.04
N MET A 99 -14.04 -31.42 8.00
CA MET A 99 -14.08 -30.52 9.16
C MET A 99 -15.51 -30.13 9.57
N CYS A 100 -16.47 -30.15 8.65
CA CYS A 100 -17.87 -29.81 8.92
C CYS A 100 -18.71 -31.01 9.40
N GLU A 101 -18.40 -32.23 8.97
CA GLU A 101 -19.19 -33.42 9.30
C GLU A 101 -18.93 -34.03 10.70
N ARG A 102 -17.80 -33.71 11.35
CA ARG A 102 -17.30 -34.46 12.52
C ARG A 102 -17.09 -33.59 13.75
N THR A 103 -17.33 -34.15 14.93
CA THR A 103 -17.03 -33.50 16.23
C THR A 103 -15.56 -33.62 16.64
N PHE A 104 -14.85 -34.68 16.22
CA PHE A 104 -13.43 -34.91 16.49
C PHE A 104 -12.54 -34.70 15.25
N THR A 105 -12.62 -33.49 14.69
CA THR A 105 -12.01 -33.13 13.39
C THR A 105 -10.49 -33.30 13.32
N PHE A 106 -9.75 -32.87 14.35
CA PHE A 106 -8.27 -32.76 14.32
C PHE A 106 -7.53 -34.05 13.99
N VAL A 107 -8.02 -35.21 14.46
CA VAL A 107 -7.41 -36.51 14.17
C VAL A 107 -7.97 -37.08 12.87
N ALA A 108 -9.28 -37.00 12.68
CA ALA A 108 -9.98 -37.62 11.56
C ALA A 108 -9.70 -36.94 10.19
N CYS A 109 -9.38 -35.64 10.19
CA CYS A 109 -9.13 -34.86 8.97
C CYS A 109 -7.64 -34.59 8.71
N ARG A 110 -6.75 -35.20 9.49
CA ARG A 110 -5.29 -35.02 9.40
C ARG A 110 -4.72 -35.43 8.03
N SER A 111 -5.30 -36.44 7.38
CA SER A 111 -4.92 -36.89 6.03
C SER A 111 -5.21 -35.80 4.96
N PHE A 112 -6.42 -35.24 4.99
CA PHE A 112 -6.82 -34.15 4.09
C PHE A 112 -6.01 -32.87 4.34
N ALA A 113 -5.74 -32.52 5.61
CA ALA A 113 -4.84 -31.42 5.95
C ALA A 113 -3.43 -31.60 5.35
N ALA A 114 -2.89 -32.83 5.37
CA ALA A 114 -1.61 -33.14 4.75
C ALA A 114 -1.66 -33.07 3.21
N ALA A 115 -2.79 -33.43 2.58
CA ALA A 115 -3.01 -33.26 1.15
C ALA A 115 -3.01 -31.77 0.74
N VAL A 116 -3.76 -30.92 1.46
CA VAL A 116 -3.78 -29.46 1.29
C VAL A 116 -2.37 -28.88 1.43
N GLN A 117 -1.65 -29.21 2.50
CA GLN A 117 -0.27 -28.74 2.70
C GLN A 117 0.66 -29.19 1.56
N LYS A 118 0.51 -30.42 1.08
CA LYS A 118 1.26 -30.94 -0.07
C LYS A 118 0.92 -30.20 -1.37
N CYS A 119 -0.31 -29.72 -1.54
CA CYS A 119 -0.67 -28.87 -2.68
C CYS A 119 -0.06 -27.47 -2.56
N ILE A 120 -0.29 -26.77 -1.44
CA ILE A 120 0.22 -25.40 -1.21
C ILE A 120 1.74 -25.34 -1.38
N LYS A 121 2.47 -26.31 -0.82
CA LYS A 121 3.95 -26.39 -0.89
C LYS A 121 4.50 -26.56 -2.31
N LYS A 122 3.69 -26.98 -3.30
CA LYS A 122 4.11 -26.99 -4.72
C LYS A 122 4.24 -25.56 -5.26
N TYR A 123 3.36 -24.66 -4.83
CA TYR A 123 3.24 -23.28 -5.32
C TYR A 123 4.01 -22.28 -4.47
N GLU A 124 4.19 -22.54 -3.17
CA GLU A 124 4.93 -21.68 -2.21
C GLU A 124 6.47 -21.74 -2.37
N ARG A 125 6.98 -22.07 -3.56
CA ARG A 125 8.44 -22.06 -3.82
C ARG A 125 8.93 -20.60 -3.83
N PRO A 126 9.95 -20.22 -3.01
CA PRO A 126 10.31 -18.81 -2.82
C PRO A 126 10.65 -18.10 -4.13
N GLU A 127 11.45 -18.71 -4.99
CA GLU A 127 11.84 -18.16 -6.31
C GLU A 127 10.66 -17.90 -7.26
N VAL A 128 9.57 -18.67 -7.13
CA VAL A 128 8.35 -18.51 -7.93
C VAL A 128 7.45 -17.45 -7.30
N MET A 129 7.37 -17.46 -5.96
CA MET A 129 6.59 -16.50 -5.18
C MET A 129 7.14 -15.08 -5.32
N ASP A 130 8.45 -14.87 -5.28
CA ASP A 130 9.08 -13.56 -5.41
C ASP A 130 8.84 -12.95 -6.80
N LYS A 131 8.94 -13.77 -7.86
CA LYS A 131 8.60 -13.36 -9.24
C LYS A 131 7.12 -13.00 -9.36
N ARG A 132 6.22 -13.87 -8.89
CA ARG A 132 4.77 -13.62 -8.92
C ARG A 132 4.37 -12.40 -8.09
N TRP A 133 5.09 -12.12 -7.00
CA TRP A 133 4.92 -10.92 -6.19
C TRP A 133 5.27 -9.64 -6.94
N GLN A 134 6.37 -9.64 -7.70
CA GLN A 134 6.79 -8.53 -8.56
C GLN A 134 5.80 -8.31 -9.72
N GLU A 135 5.38 -9.39 -10.39
CA GLU A 135 4.34 -9.35 -11.43
C GLU A 135 3.05 -8.70 -10.91
N ILE A 136 2.48 -9.20 -9.81
CA ILE A 136 1.24 -8.65 -9.23
C ILE A 136 1.44 -7.21 -8.74
N ALA A 137 2.62 -6.84 -8.24
CA ALA A 137 2.90 -5.45 -7.88
C ALA A 137 2.85 -4.52 -9.11
N LEU A 138 3.45 -4.94 -10.24
CA LEU A 138 3.44 -4.20 -11.50
C LEU A 138 2.03 -4.17 -12.14
N GLU A 139 1.32 -5.29 -12.17
CA GLU A 139 -0.08 -5.38 -12.64
C GLU A 139 -0.98 -4.40 -11.84
N ARG A 140 -0.85 -4.38 -10.51
CA ARG A 140 -1.62 -3.47 -9.63
C ARG A 140 -1.24 -2.00 -9.82
N GLU A 141 0.01 -1.70 -10.14
CA GLU A 141 0.44 -0.34 -10.48
C GLU A 141 -0.13 0.11 -11.83
N ALA A 142 -0.03 -0.75 -12.86
CA ALA A 142 -0.55 -0.49 -14.20
C ALA A 142 -2.08 -0.29 -14.24
N LEU A 143 -2.82 -1.06 -13.44
CA LEU A 143 -4.27 -0.94 -13.28
C LEU A 143 -4.70 0.24 -12.39
N GLY A 144 -3.77 1.01 -11.81
CA GLY A 144 -4.08 2.06 -10.84
C GLY A 144 -4.62 1.57 -9.50
N LEU A 145 -4.65 0.24 -9.28
CA LEU A 145 -5.13 -0.43 -8.06
C LEU A 145 -4.12 -0.40 -6.91
N SER A 146 -2.92 0.14 -7.13
CA SER A 146 -2.01 0.54 -6.05
C SER A 146 -2.71 1.60 -5.20
N ARG A 147 -3.01 1.25 -3.95
CA ARG A 147 -3.70 2.04 -2.92
C ARG A 147 -3.03 3.37 -2.59
N ILE A 148 -1.81 3.53 -3.08
CA ILE A 148 -0.89 4.61 -2.80
C ILE A 148 -0.67 5.51 -4.00
N ASN A 149 -0.74 4.97 -5.22
CA ASN A 149 -0.17 5.58 -6.41
C ASN A 149 1.29 6.01 -6.15
N ARG A 150 2.21 5.03 -6.14
CA ARG A 150 3.61 5.20 -5.69
C ARG A 150 4.31 6.36 -6.39
N ARG A 151 4.03 6.53 -7.70
CA ARG A 151 4.52 7.62 -8.55
C ARG A 151 4.07 9.00 -8.06
N GLN A 152 2.78 9.17 -7.74
CA GLN A 152 2.26 10.45 -7.25
C GLN A 152 2.78 10.80 -5.85
N ARG A 153 2.86 9.83 -4.93
CA ARG A 153 3.26 10.11 -3.53
C ARG A 153 4.75 10.37 -3.34
N LYS A 154 5.62 9.94 -4.26
CA LYS A 154 7.04 10.30 -4.30
C LYS A 154 7.28 11.82 -4.17
N TYR A 155 6.40 12.64 -4.72
CA TYR A 155 6.54 14.10 -4.66
C TYR A 155 6.17 14.71 -3.30
N TYR A 156 5.36 14.03 -2.48
CA TYR A 156 4.76 14.58 -1.26
C TYR A 156 5.27 14.01 0.06
N ASN A 157 6.20 13.04 0.02
CA ASN A 157 6.75 12.38 1.21
C ASN A 157 8.27 12.17 1.01
N LYS A 158 9.05 12.65 1.98
CA LYS A 158 10.53 12.72 1.92
C LYS A 158 11.22 11.35 1.78
N TYR A 159 10.54 10.26 2.13
CA TYR A 159 11.12 8.91 2.21
C TYR A 159 10.72 7.97 1.06
N ILE A 160 9.78 8.38 0.20
CA ILE A 160 9.35 7.56 -0.95
C ILE A 160 10.27 7.82 -2.15
N SER A 161 11.52 7.34 -2.06
CA SER A 161 12.55 7.50 -3.11
C SER A 161 12.32 6.63 -4.35
N ASP A 162 11.75 5.46 -4.15
CA ASP A 162 11.94 4.30 -5.02
C ASP A 162 11.25 4.36 -6.38
N VAL A 163 12.07 4.18 -7.43
CA VAL A 163 11.65 3.54 -8.69
C VAL A 163 12.12 2.08 -8.73
N ASP A 164 13.20 1.75 -8.01
CA ASP A 164 13.99 0.52 -8.21
C ASP A 164 13.61 -0.66 -7.28
N GLY A 165 12.58 -0.49 -6.45
CA GLY A 165 12.05 -1.56 -5.59
C GLY A 165 12.82 -1.85 -4.29
N SER A 166 13.78 -1.01 -3.91
CA SER A 166 14.64 -1.12 -2.71
C SER A 166 13.94 -1.11 -1.35
N GLY A 167 12.69 -0.64 -1.24
CA GLY A 167 11.91 -0.48 -0.01
C GLY A 167 11.55 0.98 0.28
N TRP A 168 10.49 1.23 1.04
CA TRP A 168 9.98 2.60 1.28
C TRP A 168 10.76 3.43 2.31
N LEU A 169 11.88 2.91 2.80
CA LEU A 169 12.78 3.58 3.70
C LEU A 169 14.20 3.42 3.16
N PRO A 170 15.08 4.43 3.32
CA PRO A 170 16.50 4.27 3.08
C PRO A 170 17.03 3.05 3.85
N ARG A 171 17.81 2.19 3.19
CA ARG A 171 18.48 1.06 3.86
C ARG A 171 19.29 1.58 5.04
N ARG A 172 19.28 0.83 6.15
CA ARG A 172 20.16 1.14 7.29
C ARG A 172 21.61 0.97 6.82
N LYS A 173 22.48 1.90 7.19
CA LYS A 173 23.91 1.94 6.78
C LYS A 173 24.68 0.64 7.06
N THR A 174 24.16 -0.21 7.95
CA THR A 174 24.69 -1.54 8.32
C THR A 174 24.49 -2.62 7.26
N GLU A 175 23.71 -2.39 6.20
CA GLU A 175 23.55 -3.36 5.10
C GLU A 175 24.55 -3.13 3.95
N THR A 176 25.32 -2.03 3.97
CA THR A 176 26.28 -1.68 2.93
C THR A 176 27.68 -2.25 3.19
N THR A 177 27.76 -3.53 3.58
CA THR A 177 29.05 -4.24 3.62
C THR A 177 29.44 -4.56 2.18
N GLY A 178 30.52 -3.95 1.70
CA GLY A 178 30.97 -4.05 0.31
C GLY A 178 31.49 -5.43 -0.09
N PRO A 179 31.86 -5.62 -1.38
CA PRO A 179 32.50 -6.84 -1.84
C PRO A 179 33.79 -7.08 -1.06
N GLY A 180 34.00 -8.31 -0.60
CA GLY A 180 35.16 -8.68 0.20
C GLY A 180 36.45 -8.61 -0.62
N ASP A 181 37.36 -7.74 -0.19
CA ASP A 181 38.74 -7.74 -0.64
C ASP A 181 39.46 -8.92 0.05
N GLN A 182 39.83 -9.94 -0.72
CA GLN A 182 40.67 -11.05 -0.24
C GLN A 182 42.10 -10.77 -0.66
N GLY A 183 42.91 -10.27 0.26
CA GLY A 183 44.33 -9.97 0.04
C GLY A 183 45.20 -10.35 1.24
N ALA A 184 46.22 -11.17 0.95
CA ALA A 184 47.30 -11.66 1.82
C ALA A 184 46.91 -12.65 2.94
#